data_AF-A0AAV2QUF7-F1
#
_entry.id   AF-A0AAV2QUF7-F1
#
_cell.length_a   1.000
_cell.length_b   1.000
_cell.length_c   1.000
_cell.angle_alpha   90.00
_cell.angle_beta   90.00
_cell.angle_gamma   90.00
#
_symmetry.space_group_name_H-M   'P 1'
#
loop_
_entity.id
_entity.type
_entity.pdbx_description
1 polymer ?
#
loop_
_entity_poly.entity_id
_entity_poly.type
_entity_poly.pdbx_seq_one_letter_code
_entity_poly.pdbx_strand_id
1 'polypeptide(L)'
;VTVPLMEVDLDQCAEHEESQNIFGGTNLCHESTTKCVPIPHRGFQRNNYFCQCLPNHFRPNSDYHYFNASEMEEQKLHNDTTSNSLRLIQSRCEPCPAECGNCSVDPLCSIQFDSMIRIVPCMVQLTMIIFCCITGFLVYKLKNSKVMTTSLWVMLEMILVGSVFMYSTVFIRFLEPSVLLCMLEPWFRELGYAIFYGAIVLKLYRSLLDHRTRRAYRCVIRDRDLLKYLTGLIVFVLGYMAAWTALTAHLVNEGLTSFYLTQSIVQVQLLGGAPQAFRICKGLWWDYVTETCEILFAVFGLLIAWHLRKAAKQTGSAMEHQERRALTISLILELFFSTLLYVGRHILSLETQHPDHVFLVYFARTH
;
A
#
# COMPACT_ATOMS: atom_id res chain seq x y z
N VAL A 1 59.83 9.49 13.41
CA VAL A 1 58.65 8.68 13.04
C VAL A 1 58.14 9.18 11.71
N THR A 2 58.26 8.39 10.64
CA THR A 2 57.66 8.70 9.34
C THR A 2 56.25 8.17 9.33
N VAL A 3 55.26 9.06 9.35
CA VAL A 3 53.84 8.70 9.32
C VAL A 3 53.39 8.68 7.85
N PRO A 4 52.82 7.57 7.34
CA PRO A 4 52.30 7.52 5.98
C PRO A 4 51.08 8.43 5.84
N LEU A 5 51.17 9.47 4.99
CA LEU A 5 50.10 10.45 4.75
C LEU A 5 48.83 9.86 4.10
N MET A 6 48.89 8.61 3.62
CA MET A 6 47.74 7.89 3.07
C MET A 6 46.82 7.32 4.16
N GLU A 7 47.32 7.19 5.39
CA GLU A 7 46.63 6.50 6.50
C GLU A 7 46.09 7.48 7.55
N VAL A 8 46.45 8.76 7.44
CA VAL A 8 45.99 9.83 8.33
C VAL A 8 44.98 10.70 7.59
N ASP A 9 43.72 10.65 8.03
CA ASP A 9 42.67 11.52 7.53
C ASP A 9 42.82 12.94 8.13
N LEU A 10 42.62 13.94 7.29
CA LEU A 10 42.61 15.34 7.69
C LEU A 10 41.19 15.73 8.12
N ASP A 11 41.00 16.04 9.40
CA ASP A 11 39.71 16.48 9.95
C ASP A 11 39.63 18.01 10.03
N GLN A 12 38.79 18.64 9.20
CA GLN A 12 38.55 20.09 9.21
C GLN A 12 37.38 20.50 10.12
N CYS A 13 36.64 19.52 10.64
CA CYS A 13 35.49 19.71 11.52
C CYS A 13 35.87 19.69 13.00
N ALA A 14 37.05 19.17 13.36
CA ALA A 14 37.53 19.11 14.73
C ALA A 14 37.60 20.51 15.38
N GLU A 15 37.17 20.59 16.64
CA GLU A 15 37.28 21.80 17.45
C GLU A 15 38.76 22.05 17.81
N HIS A 16 39.18 23.31 17.78
CA HIS A 16 40.57 23.72 18.00
C HIS A 16 41.13 23.32 19.37
N GLU A 17 40.27 23.05 20.37
CA GLU A 17 40.69 22.77 21.75
C GLU A 17 40.93 21.28 22.05
N GLU A 18 40.29 20.35 21.30
CA GLU A 18 40.36 18.91 21.61
C GLU A 18 41.39 18.14 20.78
N SER A 19 41.94 18.74 19.73
CA SER A 19 42.89 18.08 18.84
C SER A 19 44.10 18.98 18.58
N GLN A 20 45.31 18.43 18.61
CA GLN A 20 46.53 19.11 18.12
C GLN A 20 46.50 19.28 16.58
N ASN A 21 45.31 19.42 16.01
CA ASN A 21 45.04 19.48 14.59
C ASN A 21 45.02 20.93 14.14
N ILE A 22 46.07 21.31 13.39
CA ILE A 22 46.26 22.66 12.85
C ILE A 22 45.17 23.00 11.82
N PHE A 23 44.46 22.00 11.28
CA PHE A 23 43.42 22.17 10.27
C PHE A 23 41.99 22.21 10.84
N GLY A 24 41.84 22.06 12.16
CA GLY A 24 40.56 22.23 12.84
C GLY A 24 39.96 23.62 12.58
N GLY A 25 38.65 23.70 12.42
CA GLY A 25 37.95 24.97 12.18
C GLY A 25 38.13 25.59 10.78
N THR A 26 38.83 24.93 9.85
CA THR A 26 39.01 25.44 8.47
C THR A 26 37.84 25.11 7.52
N ASN A 27 36.75 24.54 8.04
CA ASN A 27 35.58 24.19 7.25
C ASN A 27 34.83 25.44 6.76
N LEU A 28 34.05 25.26 5.69
CA LEU A 28 33.23 26.29 5.07
C LEU A 28 31.75 26.23 5.50
N CYS A 29 31.42 25.39 6.49
CA CYS A 29 30.04 25.18 6.91
C CYS A 29 29.45 26.42 7.57
N HIS A 30 28.13 26.60 7.47
CA HIS A 30 27.43 27.69 8.14
C HIS A 30 27.11 27.29 9.59
N GLU A 31 27.74 27.97 10.56
CA GLU A 31 27.70 27.59 11.98
C GLU A 31 26.28 27.45 12.57
N SER A 32 25.34 28.30 12.15
CA SER A 32 24.00 28.31 12.75
C SER A 32 22.96 27.42 12.07
N THR A 33 23.25 26.87 10.88
CA THR A 33 22.26 26.10 10.09
C THR A 33 22.79 24.76 9.60
N THR A 34 24.08 24.51 9.75
CA THR A 34 24.74 23.25 9.35
C THR A 34 25.68 22.74 10.42
N LYS A 35 25.93 21.43 10.40
CA LYS A 35 26.91 20.71 11.20
C LYS A 35 27.97 20.09 10.29
N CYS A 36 29.24 20.32 10.59
CA CYS A 36 30.36 19.73 9.87
C CYS A 36 30.51 18.25 10.21
N VAL A 37 30.61 17.37 9.21
CA VAL A 37 30.84 15.94 9.39
C VAL A 37 32.03 15.50 8.52
N PRO A 38 33.11 14.95 9.11
CA PRO A 38 34.27 14.47 8.37
C PRO A 38 33.97 13.15 7.65
N ILE A 39 34.58 12.96 6.49
CA ILE A 39 34.48 11.73 5.68
C ILE A 39 35.70 10.85 5.98
N PRO A 40 35.52 9.66 6.57
CA PRO A 40 36.65 8.80 6.90
C PRO A 40 37.25 8.12 5.67
N HIS A 41 38.52 7.70 5.78
CA HIS A 41 39.26 6.88 4.82
C HIS A 41 39.51 7.51 3.44
N ARG A 42 39.80 8.82 3.41
CA ARG A 42 40.16 9.54 2.18
C ARG A 42 41.59 10.08 2.17
N GLY A 43 42.36 9.79 3.23
CA GLY A 43 43.75 10.18 3.38
C GLY A 43 43.92 11.68 3.61
N PHE A 44 45.17 12.15 3.55
CA PHE A 44 45.52 13.55 3.82
C PHE A 44 45.20 14.46 2.61
N GLN A 45 43.91 14.72 2.40
CA GLN A 45 43.41 15.66 1.39
C GLN A 45 42.46 16.67 2.02
N ARG A 46 42.45 17.89 1.46
CA ARG A 46 41.50 18.96 1.84
C ARG A 46 40.12 18.65 1.25
N ASN A 47 39.05 19.13 1.88
CA ASN A 47 37.64 18.93 1.51
C ASN A 47 37.06 17.54 1.79
N ASN A 48 37.65 16.80 2.72
CA ASN A 48 37.11 15.52 3.18
C ASN A 48 36.04 15.70 4.27
N TYR A 49 35.06 16.57 4.01
CA TYR A 49 33.93 16.79 4.90
C TYR A 49 32.67 17.19 4.10
N PHE A 50 31.52 17.04 4.73
CA PHE A 50 30.27 17.62 4.23
C PHE A 50 29.58 18.43 5.34
N CYS A 51 28.84 19.45 4.94
CA CYS A 51 28.06 20.28 5.84
C CYS A 51 26.62 19.76 5.86
N GLN A 52 26.24 19.00 6.88
CA GLN A 52 24.90 18.46 7.07
C GLN A 52 23.96 19.56 7.60
N CYS A 53 22.78 19.77 7.01
CA CYS A 53 21.80 20.69 7.59
C CYS A 53 21.36 20.25 8.99
N LEU A 54 21.17 21.22 9.90
CA LEU A 54 20.62 20.97 11.23
C LEU A 54 19.16 20.47 11.15
N PRO A 55 18.64 19.81 12.20
CA PRO A 55 17.21 19.54 12.32
C PRO A 55 16.39 20.82 12.08
N ASN A 56 15.23 20.67 11.45
CA ASN A 56 14.34 21.77 11.06
C ASN A 56 14.93 22.74 10.00
N HIS A 57 15.96 22.32 9.25
CA HIS A 57 16.49 23.08 8.11
C HIS A 57 16.73 22.19 6.89
N PHE A 58 16.56 22.74 5.68
CA PHE A 58 16.75 22.01 4.42
C PHE A 58 17.60 22.80 3.41
N ARG A 59 18.22 22.09 2.46
CA ARG A 59 18.97 22.68 1.35
C ARG A 59 18.01 22.95 0.18
N PRO A 60 17.84 24.19 -0.29
CA PRO A 60 16.99 24.48 -1.45
C PRO A 60 17.62 23.95 -2.75
N ASN A 61 16.79 23.52 -3.71
CA ASN A 61 17.18 23.10 -5.06
C ASN A 61 18.16 21.90 -5.13
N SER A 62 18.10 20.96 -4.18
CA SER A 62 18.96 19.76 -4.19
C SER A 62 18.34 18.61 -3.40
N ASP A 63 18.39 17.39 -3.94
CA ASP A 63 17.93 16.14 -3.30
C ASP A 63 18.74 15.73 -2.05
N TYR A 64 19.83 16.44 -1.76
CA TYR A 64 20.73 16.13 -0.66
C TYR A 64 20.60 17.15 0.50
N HIS A 65 20.53 16.62 1.73
CA HIS A 65 20.50 17.37 2.99
C HIS A 65 21.88 17.88 3.46
N TYR A 66 22.88 17.83 2.59
CA TYR A 66 24.24 18.22 2.89
C TYR A 66 24.85 19.00 1.73
N PHE A 67 25.88 19.78 2.03
CA PHE A 67 26.74 20.41 1.04
C PHE A 67 28.10 19.71 1.03
N ASN A 68 28.59 19.34 -0.15
CA ASN A 68 29.94 18.78 -0.30
C ASN A 68 30.97 19.90 -0.20
N ALA A 69 32.04 19.68 0.57
CA ALA A 69 33.12 20.67 0.71
C ALA A 69 33.78 21.03 -0.63
N SER A 70 33.97 20.05 -1.53
CA SER A 70 34.59 20.28 -2.84
C SER A 70 33.78 21.25 -3.71
N GLU A 71 32.45 21.07 -3.77
CA GLU A 71 31.54 21.96 -4.52
C GLU A 71 31.59 23.39 -3.96
N MET A 72 31.67 23.51 -2.63
CA MET A 72 31.72 24.81 -1.95
C MET A 72 33.03 25.56 -2.20
N GLU A 73 34.16 24.85 -2.27
CA GLU A 73 35.44 25.47 -2.61
C GLU A 73 35.50 25.93 -4.07
N GLU A 74 34.95 25.16 -5.01
CA GLU A 74 34.85 25.55 -6.41
C GLU A 74 33.99 26.81 -6.61
N GLN A 75 32.83 26.89 -5.93
CA GLN A 75 31.97 28.06 -5.97
C GLN A 75 32.62 29.30 -5.34
N LYS A 76 33.42 29.12 -4.28
CA LYS A 76 34.17 30.21 -3.64
C LYS A 76 35.22 30.80 -4.60
N LEU A 77 35.95 29.95 -5.33
CA LEU A 77 36.96 30.38 -6.29
C LEU A 77 36.35 31.16 -7.47
N HIS A 78 35.16 30.75 -7.93
CA HIS A 78 34.50 31.39 -9.08
C HIS A 78 33.92 32.78 -8.77
N ASN A 79 33.55 33.04 -7.50
CA ASN A 79 32.91 34.29 -7.10
C ASN A 79 33.92 35.42 -6.81
N ASP A 80 35.19 35.13 -6.52
CA ASP A 80 36.23 36.15 -6.24
C ASP A 80 36.52 37.05 -7.45
N THR A 81 36.09 36.65 -8.65
CA THR A 81 36.24 37.42 -9.90
C THR A 81 35.12 38.43 -10.19
N THR A 82 34.00 38.44 -9.44
CA THR A 82 32.84 39.31 -9.74
C THR A 82 32.47 40.20 -8.55
N SER A 83 33.06 41.38 -8.47
CA SER A 83 32.72 42.41 -7.49
C SER A 83 31.36 43.04 -7.80
N ASN A 84 30.29 42.58 -7.15
CA ASN A 84 29.21 43.40 -6.56
C ASN A 84 28.04 42.52 -6.10
N SER A 85 27.85 42.46 -4.77
CA SER A 85 26.58 42.20 -4.09
C SER A 85 25.59 41.26 -4.77
N LEU A 86 25.89 39.96 -4.76
CA LEU A 86 24.86 38.95 -4.55
C LEU A 86 25.40 38.01 -3.48
N ARG A 87 24.63 37.86 -2.41
CA ARG A 87 25.00 37.23 -1.14
C ARG A 87 25.86 36.00 -1.34
N LEU A 88 26.90 35.87 -0.52
CA LEU A 88 27.46 34.59 -0.13
C LEU A 88 26.31 33.57 -0.08
N ILE A 89 26.24 32.68 -1.06
CA ILE A 89 25.64 31.35 -0.91
C ILE A 89 26.62 30.60 0.00
N GLN A 90 26.84 31.14 1.19
CA GLN A 90 27.28 30.36 2.31
C GLN A 90 26.23 29.26 2.40
N SER A 91 26.68 28.02 2.50
CA SER A 91 25.89 26.79 2.63
C SER A 91 24.87 26.86 3.77
N ARG A 92 23.88 27.74 3.62
CA ARG A 92 22.91 28.12 4.62
C ARG A 92 21.65 27.38 4.25
N CYS A 93 21.27 26.45 5.10
CA CYS A 93 20.00 25.77 4.99
C CYS A 93 18.87 26.73 5.35
N GLU A 94 17.72 26.58 4.69
CA GLU A 94 16.51 27.35 4.97
C GLU A 94 15.72 26.69 6.11
N PRO A 95 15.04 27.46 6.96
CA PRO A 95 14.23 26.92 8.04
C PRO A 95 12.99 26.20 7.49
N CYS A 96 12.63 25.10 8.14
CA CYS A 96 11.37 24.40 7.94
C CYS A 96 10.15 25.29 8.29
N PRO A 97 9.00 25.09 7.63
CA PRO A 97 7.74 25.68 8.08
C PRO A 97 7.43 25.34 9.55
N ALA A 98 6.86 26.29 10.31
CA ALA A 98 6.66 26.20 11.76
C ALA A 98 5.78 25.01 12.23
N GLU A 99 5.10 24.33 11.32
CA GLU A 99 4.24 23.17 11.58
C GLU A 99 4.97 21.83 11.38
N CYS A 100 6.29 21.88 11.19
CA CYS A 100 7.13 20.77 10.78
C CYS A 100 8.34 20.67 11.70
N GLY A 101 8.57 19.51 12.32
CA GLY A 101 9.83 19.23 12.99
C GLY A 101 10.93 19.07 11.94
N ASN A 102 11.06 17.88 11.36
CA ASN A 102 11.99 17.61 10.28
C ASN A 102 11.30 17.66 8.92
N CYS A 103 11.80 18.50 7.99
CA CYS A 103 11.43 18.46 6.58
C CYS A 103 12.51 17.73 5.79
N SER A 104 12.10 16.93 4.82
CA SER A 104 12.99 16.44 3.76
C SER A 104 12.90 17.34 2.54
N VAL A 105 14.02 17.51 1.81
CA VAL A 105 14.18 18.08 0.44
C VAL A 105 12.92 18.74 -0.13
N ASP A 106 12.98 20.06 -0.33
CA ASP A 106 11.84 20.96 -0.63
C ASP A 106 10.92 21.19 0.57
N PRO A 107 10.09 22.25 0.64
CA PRO A 107 9.32 22.61 1.84
C PRO A 107 8.14 21.66 2.13
N LEU A 108 8.34 20.36 1.96
CA LEU A 108 7.34 19.31 2.05
C LEU A 108 7.45 18.59 3.38
N CYS A 109 6.42 18.75 4.19
CA CYS A 109 6.34 18.11 5.49
C CYS A 109 5.84 16.69 5.40
N SER A 110 6.55 15.74 6.03
CA SER A 110 6.03 14.39 6.26
C SER A 110 4.90 14.46 7.30
N ILE A 111 3.68 14.11 6.89
CA ILE A 111 2.49 14.13 7.75
C ILE A 111 2.68 13.25 8.97
N GLN A 112 2.41 13.77 10.17
CA GLN A 112 2.22 12.95 11.37
C GLN A 112 0.83 12.32 11.32
N PHE A 113 0.79 11.00 11.16
CA PHE A 113 -0.48 10.26 11.11
C PHE A 113 -1.20 10.32 12.45
N ASP A 114 -2.52 10.56 12.43
CA ASP A 114 -3.32 10.46 13.64
C ASP A 114 -3.39 8.99 14.08
N SER A 115 -2.75 8.72 15.22
CA SER A 115 -2.65 7.37 15.76
C SER A 115 -4.02 6.78 16.08
N MET A 116 -5.02 7.59 16.44
CA MET A 116 -6.34 7.10 16.85
C MET A 116 -7.17 6.60 15.66
N ILE A 117 -7.15 7.32 14.54
CA ILE A 117 -7.92 6.96 13.34
C ILE A 117 -7.41 5.65 12.72
N ARG A 118 -6.15 5.29 12.94
CA ARG A 118 -5.54 4.07 12.40
C ARG A 118 -5.61 2.87 13.35
N ILE A 119 -5.43 3.08 14.66
CA ILE A 119 -5.45 1.99 15.64
C ILE A 119 -6.86 1.39 15.77
N VAL A 120 -7.91 2.21 15.75
CA VAL A 120 -9.29 1.72 15.93
C VAL A 120 -9.70 0.72 14.83
N PRO A 121 -9.57 1.03 13.52
CA PRO A 121 -9.84 0.06 12.45
C PRO A 121 -8.97 -1.20 12.54
N CYS A 122 -7.70 -1.07 12.93
CA CYS A 122 -6.80 -2.22 13.10
C CYS A 122 -7.31 -3.19 14.18
N MET A 123 -7.74 -2.66 15.33
CA MET A 123 -8.31 -3.47 16.42
C MET A 123 -9.59 -4.16 15.97
N VAL A 124 -10.50 -3.44 15.30
CA VAL A 124 -11.72 -4.03 14.73
C VAL A 124 -11.38 -5.13 13.74
N GLN A 125 -10.39 -4.91 12.88
CA GLN A 125 -9.96 -5.87 11.86
C GLN A 125 -9.46 -7.18 12.46
N LEU A 126 -8.62 -7.10 13.49
CA LEU A 126 -8.11 -8.27 14.21
C LEU A 126 -9.24 -9.04 14.91
N THR A 127 -10.19 -8.34 15.54
CA THR A 127 -11.33 -9.00 16.17
C THR A 127 -12.19 -9.77 15.17
N MET A 128 -12.40 -9.24 13.96
CA MET A 128 -13.17 -9.93 12.91
C MET A 128 -12.44 -11.14 12.34
N ILE A 129 -11.11 -11.06 12.16
CA ILE A 129 -10.31 -12.22 11.75
C ILE A 129 -10.42 -13.34 12.80
N ILE A 130 -10.30 -13.01 14.08
CA ILE A 130 -10.46 -13.98 15.18
C ILE A 130 -11.88 -14.60 15.15
N PHE A 131 -12.91 -13.78 14.96
CA PHE A 131 -14.29 -14.25 14.84
C PHE A 131 -14.51 -15.20 13.65
N CYS A 132 -13.92 -14.90 12.48
CA CYS A 132 -13.94 -15.77 11.31
C CYS A 132 -13.24 -17.11 11.59
N CYS A 133 -12.08 -17.08 12.25
CA CYS A 133 -11.35 -18.30 12.64
C CYS A 133 -12.14 -19.17 13.62
N ILE A 134 -12.76 -18.57 14.64
CA ILE A 134 -13.63 -19.28 15.60
C ILE A 134 -14.82 -19.89 14.86
N THR A 135 -15.48 -19.12 14.00
CA THR A 135 -16.62 -19.61 13.20
C THR A 135 -16.20 -20.76 12.29
N GLY A 136 -15.03 -20.67 11.64
CA GLY A 136 -14.47 -21.73 10.80
C GLY A 136 -14.20 -23.01 11.59
N PHE A 137 -13.62 -22.88 12.79
CA PHE A 137 -13.41 -24.01 13.68
C PHE A 137 -14.73 -24.68 14.10
N LEU A 138 -15.76 -23.90 14.40
CA LEU A 138 -17.10 -24.41 14.73
C LEU A 138 -17.73 -25.14 13.53
N VAL A 139 -17.62 -24.57 12.32
CA VAL A 139 -18.09 -25.22 11.09
C VAL A 139 -17.41 -26.56 10.87
N TYR A 140 -16.08 -26.62 11.07
CA TYR A 140 -15.31 -27.85 10.95
C TYR A 140 -15.72 -28.91 11.97
N LYS A 141 -15.96 -28.51 13.24
CA LYS A 141 -16.42 -29.43 14.29
C LYS A 141 -17.84 -29.95 14.02
N LEU A 142 -18.72 -29.11 13.48
CA LEU A 142 -20.12 -29.45 13.21
C LEU A 142 -20.35 -30.03 11.80
N LYS A 143 -19.28 -30.34 11.04
CA LYS A 143 -19.37 -30.80 9.64
C LYS A 143 -20.21 -32.06 9.44
N ASN A 144 -20.25 -32.95 10.43
CA ASN A 144 -20.99 -34.21 10.37
C ASN A 144 -22.49 -34.06 10.69
N SER A 145 -22.96 -32.86 11.04
CA SER A 145 -24.38 -32.63 11.28
C SER A 145 -25.18 -32.69 9.98
N LYS A 146 -26.44 -33.15 10.06
CA LYS A 146 -27.34 -33.28 8.89
C LYS A 146 -27.54 -31.95 8.16
N VAL A 147 -27.62 -30.86 8.91
CA VAL A 147 -27.77 -29.49 8.37
C VAL A 147 -26.56 -29.10 7.53
N MET A 148 -25.34 -29.29 8.06
CA MET A 148 -24.09 -28.89 7.39
C MET A 148 -23.72 -29.78 6.20
N THR A 149 -24.06 -31.07 6.27
CA THR A 149 -23.87 -31.99 5.14
C THR A 149 -24.76 -31.62 3.96
N THR A 150 -25.95 -31.08 4.23
CA THR A 150 -26.91 -30.66 3.19
C THR A 150 -26.49 -29.35 2.48
N SER A 151 -25.92 -28.39 3.23
CA SER A 151 -25.51 -27.06 2.70
C SER A 151 -24.08 -26.99 2.12
N LEU A 152 -23.35 -28.13 2.10
CA LEU A 152 -21.94 -28.23 1.72
C LEU A 152 -21.03 -27.37 2.61
N TRP A 153 -20.69 -27.91 3.78
CA TRP A 153 -19.77 -27.27 4.74
C TRP A 153 -18.44 -26.79 4.13
N VAL A 154 -17.89 -27.48 3.13
CA VAL A 154 -16.63 -27.09 2.47
C VAL A 154 -16.75 -25.72 1.79
N MET A 155 -17.90 -25.39 1.19
CA MET A 155 -18.08 -24.06 0.58
C MET A 155 -18.18 -22.96 1.62
N LEU A 156 -18.80 -23.26 2.77
CA LEU A 156 -18.85 -22.33 3.88
C LEU A 156 -17.46 -22.07 4.47
N GLU A 157 -16.64 -23.12 4.56
CA GLU A 157 -15.24 -23.00 4.96
C GLU A 157 -14.44 -22.15 3.96
N MET A 158 -14.61 -22.35 2.66
CA MET A 158 -13.96 -21.51 1.64
C MET A 158 -14.40 -20.04 1.72
N ILE A 159 -15.68 -19.77 1.98
CA ILE A 159 -16.16 -18.40 2.22
C ILE A 159 -15.40 -17.78 3.40
N LEU A 160 -15.28 -18.48 4.53
CA LEU A 160 -14.56 -17.97 5.70
C LEU A 160 -13.06 -17.75 5.43
N VAL A 161 -12.42 -18.64 4.67
CA VAL A 161 -11.03 -18.45 4.23
C VAL A 161 -10.92 -17.19 3.38
N GLY A 162 -11.80 -17.00 2.39
CA GLY A 162 -11.82 -15.79 1.56
C GLY A 162 -12.02 -14.51 2.38
N SER A 163 -12.86 -14.54 3.41
CA SER A 163 -13.03 -13.42 4.34
C SER A 163 -11.73 -13.06 5.07
N VAL A 164 -10.96 -14.05 5.53
CA VAL A 164 -9.67 -13.81 6.20
C VAL A 164 -8.67 -13.14 5.24
N PHE A 165 -8.61 -13.58 3.98
CA PHE A 165 -7.76 -12.94 2.97
C PHE A 165 -8.17 -11.48 2.71
N MET A 166 -9.47 -11.23 2.53
CA MET A 166 -10.01 -9.88 2.37
C MET A 166 -9.67 -8.97 3.56
N TYR A 167 -9.90 -9.43 4.78
CA TYR A 167 -9.57 -8.71 5.99
C TYR A 167 -8.07 -8.46 6.18
N SER A 168 -7.22 -9.36 5.67
CA SER A 168 -5.76 -9.18 5.71
C SER A 168 -5.30 -8.03 4.80
N THR A 169 -6.05 -7.67 3.75
CA THR A 169 -5.69 -6.55 2.85
C THR A 169 -5.67 -5.21 3.58
N VAL A 170 -6.67 -4.94 4.41
CA VAL A 170 -6.79 -3.71 5.20
C VAL A 170 -5.66 -3.64 6.22
N PHE A 171 -5.29 -4.78 6.80
CA PHE A 171 -4.14 -4.87 7.69
C PHE A 171 -2.82 -4.54 6.97
N ILE A 172 -2.62 -5.01 5.73
CA ILE A 172 -1.43 -4.67 4.94
C ILE A 172 -1.36 -3.16 4.67
N ARG A 173 -2.49 -2.50 4.40
CA ARG A 173 -2.55 -1.04 4.18
C ARG A 173 -2.23 -0.20 5.41
N PHE A 174 -2.37 -0.76 6.62
CA PHE A 174 -1.99 -0.06 7.85
C PHE A 174 -0.47 0.04 8.01
N LEU A 175 0.27 -0.94 7.51
CA LEU A 175 1.72 -0.98 7.61
C LEU A 175 2.37 0.05 6.67
N GLU A 176 3.56 0.52 7.03
CA GLU A 176 4.28 1.51 6.23
C GLU A 176 4.56 1.00 4.80
N PRO A 177 4.35 1.84 3.78
CA PRO A 177 4.43 1.42 2.39
C PRO A 177 5.87 1.04 2.03
N SER A 178 6.08 -0.25 1.78
CA SER A 178 7.29 -0.79 1.18
C SER A 178 6.97 -1.43 -0.17
N VAL A 179 8.00 -1.65 -1.00
CA VAL A 179 7.83 -2.28 -2.32
C VAL A 179 7.15 -3.65 -2.19
N LEU A 180 7.54 -4.44 -1.19
CA LEU A 180 6.94 -5.75 -0.93
C LEU A 180 5.46 -5.63 -0.54
N LEU A 181 5.13 -4.68 0.34
CA LEU A 181 3.75 -4.50 0.80
C LEU A 181 2.82 -3.99 -0.30
N CYS A 182 3.30 -3.06 -1.14
CA CYS A 182 2.55 -2.59 -2.31
C CYS A 182 2.31 -3.70 -3.34
N MET A 183 3.21 -4.68 -3.44
CA MET A 183 2.97 -5.88 -4.26
C MET A 183 2.02 -6.85 -3.57
N LEU A 184 2.16 -7.05 -2.26
CA LEU A 184 1.42 -8.05 -1.50
C LEU A 184 -0.07 -7.70 -1.37
N GLU A 185 -0.41 -6.43 -1.22
CA GLU A 185 -1.80 -5.99 -1.03
C GLU A 185 -2.73 -6.45 -2.17
N PRO A 186 -2.44 -6.18 -3.47
CA PRO A 186 -3.22 -6.72 -4.58
C PRO A 186 -3.39 -8.25 -4.54
N TRP A 187 -2.36 -9.00 -4.15
CA TRP A 187 -2.44 -10.47 -4.07
C TRP A 187 -3.52 -10.93 -3.10
N PHE A 188 -3.53 -10.36 -1.89
CA PHE A 188 -4.53 -10.72 -0.89
C PHE A 188 -5.94 -10.30 -1.30
N ARG A 189 -6.07 -9.15 -1.98
CA ARG A 189 -7.36 -8.62 -2.43
C ARG A 189 -7.98 -9.50 -3.51
N GLU A 190 -7.24 -9.74 -4.60
CA GLU A 190 -7.76 -10.50 -5.74
C GLU A 190 -8.00 -11.97 -5.37
N LEU A 191 -7.09 -12.57 -4.59
CA LEU A 191 -7.25 -13.95 -4.12
C LEU A 191 -8.41 -14.07 -3.13
N GLY A 192 -8.55 -13.12 -2.20
CA GLY A 192 -9.67 -13.06 -1.27
C GLY A 192 -11.01 -12.92 -2.00
N TYR A 193 -11.08 -12.06 -3.02
CA TYR A 193 -12.27 -11.84 -3.84
C TYR A 193 -12.67 -13.12 -4.57
N ALA A 194 -11.72 -13.74 -5.25
CA ALA A 194 -11.94 -14.97 -6.01
C ALA A 194 -12.41 -16.13 -5.13
N ILE A 195 -11.85 -16.27 -3.92
CA ILE A 195 -12.26 -17.32 -2.99
C ILE A 195 -13.65 -17.03 -2.41
N PHE A 196 -13.86 -15.83 -1.87
CA PHE A 196 -15.10 -15.46 -1.17
C PHE A 196 -16.29 -15.39 -2.14
N TYR A 197 -16.22 -14.50 -3.13
CA TYR A 197 -17.31 -14.31 -4.08
C TYR A 197 -17.40 -15.46 -5.08
N GLY A 198 -16.29 -16.12 -5.42
CA GLY A 198 -16.32 -17.35 -6.22
C GLY A 198 -17.12 -18.46 -5.52
N ALA A 199 -16.90 -18.68 -4.22
CA ALA A 199 -17.67 -19.67 -3.46
C ALA A 199 -19.16 -19.30 -3.38
N ILE A 200 -19.50 -18.02 -3.20
CA ILE A 200 -20.90 -17.54 -3.20
C ILE A 200 -21.58 -17.79 -4.56
N VAL A 201 -20.94 -17.39 -5.66
CA VAL A 201 -21.48 -17.56 -7.02
C VAL A 201 -21.67 -19.04 -7.35
N LEU A 202 -20.69 -19.89 -7.01
CA LEU A 202 -20.78 -21.33 -7.22
C LEU A 202 -21.88 -21.99 -6.36
N LYS A 203 -22.11 -21.49 -5.14
CA LYS A 203 -23.22 -21.95 -4.28
C LYS A 203 -24.59 -21.55 -4.84
N LEU A 204 -24.70 -20.35 -5.42
CA LEU A 204 -25.90 -19.92 -6.16
C LEU A 204 -26.09 -20.72 -7.45
N TYR A 205 -25.01 -21.03 -8.17
CA TYR A 205 -25.01 -21.84 -9.38
C TYR A 205 -25.48 -23.28 -9.10
N ARG A 206 -24.97 -23.92 -8.04
CA ARG A 206 -25.48 -25.21 -7.56
C ARG A 206 -26.98 -25.17 -7.31
N SER A 207 -27.41 -24.15 -6.57
CA SER A 207 -28.83 -23.97 -6.24
C SER A 207 -29.67 -23.85 -7.51
N LEU A 208 -29.20 -23.14 -8.54
CA LEU A 208 -29.89 -23.02 -9.82
C LEU A 208 -30.04 -24.37 -10.54
N LEU A 209 -28.97 -25.18 -10.56
CA LEU A 209 -28.97 -26.50 -11.19
C LEU A 209 -29.92 -27.48 -10.49
N ASP A 210 -29.98 -27.42 -9.16
CA ASP A 210 -30.91 -28.25 -8.38
C ASP A 210 -32.38 -27.96 -8.68
N HIS A 211 -32.75 -26.76 -9.14
CA HIS A 211 -34.12 -26.45 -9.57
C HIS A 211 -34.39 -26.87 -11.01
N ARG A 212 -33.39 -26.74 -11.88
CA ARG A 212 -33.51 -27.12 -13.29
C ARG A 212 -33.70 -28.63 -13.43
N THR A 213 -32.97 -29.41 -12.63
CA THR A 213 -33.04 -30.89 -12.61
C THR A 213 -34.38 -31.43 -12.11
N ARG A 214 -35.13 -30.68 -11.28
CA ARG A 214 -36.50 -31.06 -10.87
C ARG A 214 -37.53 -30.94 -11.99
N ARG A 215 -37.23 -30.25 -13.10
CA ARG A 215 -38.16 -30.03 -14.23
C ARG A 215 -37.85 -30.85 -15.49
N ALA A 216 -36.62 -31.32 -15.69
CA ALA A 216 -36.24 -32.23 -16.78
C ALA A 216 -34.87 -32.86 -16.47
N TYR A 217 -34.70 -34.16 -16.77
CA TYR A 217 -33.51 -35.03 -16.62
C TYR A 217 -32.49 -34.68 -15.50
N ARG A 218 -32.31 -35.60 -14.55
CA ARG A 218 -31.50 -35.44 -13.34
C ARG A 218 -29.98 -35.38 -13.65
N CYS A 219 -29.46 -34.21 -13.99
CA CYS A 219 -28.01 -33.94 -13.93
C CYS A 219 -27.56 -33.78 -12.48
N VAL A 220 -27.10 -34.87 -11.85
CA VAL A 220 -26.48 -34.82 -10.52
C VAL A 220 -25.06 -34.27 -10.67
N ILE A 221 -24.87 -32.99 -10.35
CA ILE A 221 -23.52 -32.40 -10.27
C ILE A 221 -22.95 -32.74 -8.90
N ARG A 222 -21.80 -33.40 -8.91
CA ARG A 222 -21.12 -33.83 -7.69
C ARG A 222 -20.38 -32.66 -7.04
N ASP A 223 -20.39 -32.61 -5.72
CA ASP A 223 -19.72 -31.57 -4.92
C ASP A 223 -18.24 -31.38 -5.29
N ARG A 224 -17.56 -32.47 -5.66
CA ARG A 224 -16.17 -32.45 -6.13
C ARG A 224 -15.98 -31.64 -7.42
N ASP A 225 -16.96 -31.65 -8.31
CA ASP A 225 -16.85 -30.92 -9.57
C ASP A 225 -17.04 -29.42 -9.34
N LEU A 226 -17.81 -29.03 -8.32
CA LEU A 226 -17.93 -27.63 -7.93
C LEU A 226 -16.65 -27.09 -7.28
N LEU A 227 -15.99 -27.89 -6.46
CA LEU A 227 -14.67 -27.56 -5.92
C LEU A 227 -13.61 -27.45 -7.03
N LYS A 228 -13.67 -28.26 -8.09
CA LYS A 228 -12.78 -28.10 -9.25
C LYS A 228 -12.98 -26.77 -9.96
N TYR A 229 -14.23 -26.29 -10.12
CA TYR A 229 -14.47 -24.96 -10.69
C TYR A 229 -13.90 -23.85 -9.81
N LEU A 230 -14.03 -23.95 -8.48
CA LEU A 230 -13.42 -22.99 -7.56
C LEU A 230 -11.90 -23.02 -7.63
N THR A 231 -11.29 -24.22 -7.61
CA THR A 231 -9.84 -24.37 -7.77
C THR A 231 -9.37 -23.84 -9.12
N GLY A 232 -10.10 -24.07 -10.20
CA GLY A 232 -9.79 -23.49 -11.51
C GLY A 232 -9.81 -21.96 -11.52
N LEU A 233 -10.81 -21.35 -10.87
CA LEU A 233 -10.89 -19.90 -10.68
C LEU A 233 -9.68 -19.36 -9.90
N ILE A 234 -9.32 -20.02 -8.79
CA ILE A 234 -8.16 -19.65 -7.97
C ILE A 234 -6.86 -19.75 -8.78
N VAL A 235 -6.64 -20.85 -9.50
CA VAL A 235 -5.45 -21.04 -10.33
C VAL A 235 -5.35 -19.98 -11.43
N PHE A 236 -6.48 -19.61 -12.04
CA PHE A 236 -6.51 -18.53 -13.02
C PHE A 236 -6.06 -17.19 -12.41
N VAL A 237 -6.57 -16.83 -11.23
CA VAL A 237 -6.20 -15.60 -10.52
C VAL A 237 -4.73 -15.63 -10.08
N LEU A 238 -4.24 -16.76 -9.57
CA LEU A 238 -2.82 -16.92 -9.22
C LEU A 238 -1.91 -16.73 -10.44
N GLY A 239 -2.29 -17.28 -11.60
CA GLY A 239 -1.56 -17.09 -12.85
C GLY A 239 -1.54 -15.64 -13.33
N TYR A 240 -2.69 -14.97 -13.24
CA TYR A 240 -2.81 -13.54 -13.53
C TYR A 240 -1.91 -12.68 -12.61
N MET A 241 -1.96 -12.93 -11.30
CA MET A 241 -1.15 -12.19 -10.32
C MET A 241 0.35 -12.48 -10.47
N ALA A 242 0.72 -13.71 -10.82
CA ALA A 242 2.10 -14.07 -11.12
C ALA A 242 2.61 -13.33 -12.38
N ALA A 243 1.80 -13.23 -13.44
CA ALA A 243 2.14 -12.50 -14.65
C ALA A 243 2.30 -10.99 -14.36
N TRP A 244 1.37 -10.41 -13.60
CA TRP A 244 1.46 -9.02 -13.14
C TRP A 244 2.73 -8.79 -12.32
N THR A 245 3.05 -9.67 -11.37
CA THR A 245 4.23 -9.57 -10.52
C THR A 245 5.52 -9.69 -11.33
N ALA A 246 5.59 -10.63 -12.28
CA ALA A 246 6.75 -10.80 -13.15
C ALA A 246 7.01 -9.57 -14.04
N LEU A 247 5.96 -9.03 -14.65
CA LEU A 247 6.05 -7.80 -15.43
C LEU A 247 6.51 -6.63 -14.56
N THR A 248 5.93 -6.51 -13.37
CA THR A 248 6.22 -5.42 -12.44
C THR A 248 7.65 -5.50 -11.92
N ALA A 249 8.11 -6.69 -11.54
CA ALA A 249 9.48 -6.92 -11.08
C ALA A 249 10.51 -6.66 -12.19
N HIS A 250 10.21 -7.04 -13.43
CA HIS A 250 11.06 -6.73 -14.58
C HIS A 250 11.21 -5.21 -14.76
N LEU A 251 10.10 -4.48 -14.73
CA LEU A 251 10.11 -3.02 -14.88
C LEU A 251 10.87 -2.30 -13.74
N VAL A 252 10.82 -2.85 -12.52
CA VAL A 252 11.57 -2.30 -11.37
C VAL A 252 13.07 -2.48 -11.55
N ASN A 253 13.51 -3.63 -12.05
CA ASN A 253 14.93 -3.91 -12.29
C ASN A 253 15.52 -3.03 -13.40
N GLU A 254 14.72 -2.66 -14.42
CA GLU A 254 15.14 -1.76 -15.50
C GLU A 254 15.20 -0.28 -15.08
N GLY A 255 14.92 0.05 -13.80
CA GLY A 255 14.91 1.42 -13.28
C GLY A 255 13.77 2.29 -13.87
N LEU A 256 12.97 1.75 -14.78
CA LEU A 256 11.88 2.46 -15.43
C LEU A 256 10.68 2.67 -14.50
N THR A 257 10.51 1.81 -13.48
CA THR A 257 9.44 1.94 -12.48
C THR A 257 9.92 2.20 -11.05
N SER A 258 11.22 2.47 -10.80
CA SER A 258 11.65 3.13 -9.55
C SER A 258 11.22 4.61 -9.47
N PHE A 259 10.31 5.03 -10.36
CA PHE A 259 9.55 6.28 -10.31
C PHE A 259 8.02 6.03 -10.34
N TYR A 260 7.58 4.80 -10.64
CA TYR A 260 6.16 4.44 -10.82
C TYR A 260 5.65 3.37 -9.84
N LEU A 261 6.51 2.55 -9.23
CA LEU A 261 6.18 1.65 -8.11
C LEU A 261 6.64 2.22 -6.76
N THR A 262 7.68 3.04 -6.80
CA THR A 262 8.12 3.81 -5.65
C THR A 262 7.28 5.07 -5.62
N GLN A 263 6.25 5.05 -4.79
CA GLN A 263 5.93 6.21 -3.98
C GLN A 263 5.66 7.49 -4.77
N SER A 264 4.41 7.69 -5.19
CA SER A 264 4.01 9.07 -5.51
C SER A 264 4.03 9.87 -4.20
N ILE A 265 4.88 10.89 -4.16
CA ILE A 265 4.74 11.98 -3.19
C ILE A 265 3.50 12.74 -3.63
N VAL A 266 2.35 12.43 -3.03
CA VAL A 266 1.15 13.23 -3.24
C VAL A 266 1.30 14.45 -2.34
N GLN A 267 1.40 15.61 -2.97
CA GLN A 267 1.39 16.89 -2.27
C GLN A 267 -0.07 17.28 -2.03
N VAL A 268 -0.43 17.46 -0.76
CA VAL A 268 -1.72 18.03 -0.38
C VAL A 268 -1.46 19.34 0.33
N GLN A 269 -2.04 20.41 -0.22
CA GLN A 269 -2.04 21.72 0.41
C GLN A 269 -3.35 21.86 1.19
N LEU A 270 -3.26 21.68 2.52
CA LEU A 270 -4.39 21.94 3.41
C LEU A 270 -4.66 23.45 3.47
N LEU A 271 -5.94 23.83 3.52
CA LEU A 271 -6.39 25.22 3.53
C LEU A 271 -5.80 25.96 4.76
N GLY A 272 -4.77 26.78 4.53
CA GLY A 272 -4.10 27.58 5.56
C GLY A 272 -2.85 26.95 6.19
N GLY A 273 -2.40 25.76 5.76
CA GLY A 273 -1.21 25.07 6.28
C GLY A 273 -0.08 24.89 5.26
N ALA A 274 1.09 24.42 5.70
CA ALA A 274 2.22 24.10 4.83
C ALA A 274 1.90 22.93 3.87
N PRO A 275 2.51 22.85 2.66
CA PRO A 275 2.31 21.72 1.77
C PRO A 275 2.84 20.43 2.39
N GLN A 276 1.97 19.43 2.48
CA GLN A 276 2.26 18.15 3.11
C GLN A 276 2.44 17.06 2.06
N ALA A 277 3.48 16.24 2.23
CA ALA A 277 3.83 15.15 1.34
C ALA A 277 3.58 13.82 2.04
N PHE A 278 2.92 12.89 1.36
CA PHE A 278 2.82 11.52 1.82
C PHE A 278 3.10 10.51 0.72
N ARG A 279 3.48 9.31 1.17
CA ARG A 279 3.97 8.21 0.35
C ARG A 279 2.85 7.19 0.20
N ILE A 280 2.33 6.97 -1.01
CA ILE A 280 1.34 5.92 -1.32
C ILE A 280 1.83 4.99 -2.43
N CYS A 281 1.28 3.77 -2.46
CA CYS A 281 1.43 2.86 -3.60
C CYS A 281 0.67 3.46 -4.79
N LYS A 282 1.35 3.71 -5.90
CA LYS A 282 0.75 4.29 -7.10
C LYS A 282 -0.10 3.25 -7.82
N GLY A 283 -1.31 3.64 -8.23
CA GLY A 283 -2.18 2.79 -9.05
C GLY A 283 -1.61 2.57 -10.45
N LEU A 284 -1.68 1.34 -10.96
CA LEU A 284 -1.28 1.01 -12.33
C LEU A 284 -2.49 0.89 -13.24
N TRP A 285 -2.28 0.93 -14.56
CA TRP A 285 -3.32 0.62 -15.56
C TRP A 285 -4.00 -0.74 -15.33
N TRP A 286 -3.28 -1.67 -14.72
CA TRP A 286 -3.81 -2.97 -14.33
C TRP A 286 -4.94 -2.90 -13.31
N ASP A 287 -5.01 -1.84 -12.50
CA ASP A 287 -6.12 -1.63 -11.56
C ASP A 287 -7.44 -1.53 -12.31
N TYR A 288 -7.50 -0.82 -13.45
CA TYR A 288 -8.72 -0.76 -14.27
C TYR A 288 -9.18 -2.14 -14.75
N VAL A 289 -8.22 -3.02 -15.08
CA VAL A 289 -8.52 -4.38 -15.55
C VAL A 289 -9.11 -5.20 -14.40
N THR A 290 -8.47 -5.19 -13.22
CA THR A 290 -8.99 -5.91 -12.04
C THR A 290 -10.36 -5.38 -11.62
N GLU A 291 -10.53 -4.06 -11.54
CA GLU A 291 -11.78 -3.41 -11.15
C GLU A 291 -12.92 -3.77 -12.11
N THR A 292 -12.64 -3.78 -13.42
CA THR A 292 -13.61 -4.18 -14.45
C THR A 292 -13.97 -5.67 -14.32
N CYS A 293 -12.97 -6.54 -14.09
CA CYS A 293 -13.19 -7.97 -13.90
C CYS A 293 -14.06 -8.26 -12.67
N GLU A 294 -13.84 -7.58 -11.55
CA GLU A 294 -14.66 -7.72 -10.33
C GLU A 294 -16.12 -7.33 -10.60
N ILE A 295 -16.37 -6.17 -11.23
CA ILE A 295 -17.74 -5.73 -11.56
C ILE A 295 -18.43 -6.75 -12.46
N LEU A 296 -17.76 -7.21 -13.53
CA LEU A 296 -18.32 -8.19 -14.45
C LEU A 296 -18.63 -9.52 -13.75
N PHE A 297 -17.76 -9.96 -12.84
CA PHE A 297 -17.97 -11.18 -12.06
C PHE A 297 -19.14 -11.05 -11.09
N ALA A 298 -19.27 -9.92 -10.38
CA ALA A 298 -20.40 -9.64 -9.51
C ALA A 298 -21.73 -9.59 -10.29
N VAL A 299 -21.75 -8.92 -11.45
CA VAL A 299 -22.92 -8.88 -12.34
C VAL A 299 -23.30 -10.28 -12.82
N PHE A 300 -22.32 -11.10 -13.22
CA PHE A 300 -22.55 -12.50 -13.58
C PHE A 300 -23.18 -13.30 -12.42
N GLY A 301 -22.70 -13.10 -11.19
CA GLY A 301 -23.29 -13.67 -9.99
C GLY A 301 -24.75 -13.24 -9.78
N LEU A 302 -25.07 -11.97 -10.00
CA LEU A 302 -26.44 -11.45 -9.92
C LEU A 302 -27.35 -11.99 -11.02
N LEU A 303 -26.84 -12.21 -12.23
CA LEU A 303 -27.61 -12.85 -13.32
C LEU A 303 -28.00 -14.29 -12.93
N ILE A 304 -27.07 -15.05 -12.36
CA ILE A 304 -27.36 -16.39 -11.81
C ILE A 304 -28.42 -16.29 -10.72
N ALA A 305 -28.28 -15.35 -9.79
CA ALA A 305 -29.26 -15.13 -8.72
C ALA A 305 -30.65 -14.75 -9.26
N TRP A 306 -30.70 -13.93 -10.32
CA TRP A 306 -31.95 -13.55 -10.98
C TRP A 306 -32.64 -14.74 -11.65
N HIS A 307 -31.89 -15.55 -12.41
CA HIS A 307 -32.40 -16.80 -12.99
C HIS A 307 -32.88 -17.77 -11.91
N LEU A 308 -32.15 -17.86 -10.79
CA LEU A 308 -32.53 -18.67 -9.63
C LEU A 308 -33.83 -18.19 -9.01
N ARG A 309 -34.02 -16.88 -8.81
CA ARG A 309 -35.28 -16.31 -8.28
C ARG A 309 -36.48 -16.67 -9.15
N LYS A 310 -36.33 -16.60 -10.48
CA LYS A 310 -37.39 -16.99 -11.43
C LYS A 310 -37.72 -18.48 -11.33
N ALA A 311 -36.73 -19.34 -11.18
CA ALA A 311 -36.91 -20.78 -11.05
C ALA A 311 -37.47 -21.21 -9.68
N ALA A 312 -37.06 -20.53 -8.60
CA ALA A 312 -37.36 -20.90 -7.21
C ALA A 312 -38.74 -20.44 -6.71
N LYS A 313 -39.46 -19.59 -7.46
CA LYS A 313 -40.78 -19.03 -7.07
C LYS A 313 -41.85 -20.08 -6.73
N GLN A 314 -41.66 -21.35 -7.12
CA GLN A 314 -42.66 -22.42 -6.98
C GLN A 314 -42.24 -23.57 -6.06
N THR A 315 -41.01 -23.64 -5.55
CA THR A 315 -40.54 -24.83 -4.83
C THR A 315 -39.31 -24.52 -3.95
N GLY A 316 -39.52 -24.18 -2.68
CA GLY A 316 -38.41 -23.95 -1.74
C GLY A 316 -38.86 -24.01 -0.27
N SER A 317 -38.04 -24.61 0.59
CA SER A 317 -38.22 -24.53 2.04
C SER A 317 -37.87 -23.13 2.55
N ALA A 318 -38.47 -22.69 3.66
CA ALA A 318 -38.25 -21.35 4.20
C ALA A 318 -36.77 -21.06 4.51
N MET A 319 -36.01 -22.09 4.95
CA MET A 319 -34.59 -21.99 5.27
C MET A 319 -33.71 -21.77 4.03
N GLU A 320 -33.91 -22.55 2.96
CA GLU A 320 -33.15 -22.38 1.71
C GLU A 320 -33.44 -21.02 1.05
N HIS A 321 -34.66 -20.52 1.23
CA HIS A 321 -35.04 -19.19 0.73
C HIS A 321 -34.29 -18.07 1.45
N GLN A 322 -34.15 -18.17 2.77
CA GLN A 322 -33.40 -17.20 3.56
C GLN A 322 -31.91 -17.21 3.20
N GLU A 323 -31.32 -18.39 3.03
CA GLU A 323 -29.92 -18.54 2.62
C GLU A 323 -29.66 -17.89 1.25
N ARG A 324 -30.48 -18.20 0.23
CA ARG A 324 -30.34 -17.60 -1.11
C ARG A 324 -30.52 -16.09 -1.09
N ARG A 325 -31.45 -15.59 -0.28
CA ARG A 325 -31.65 -14.15 -0.09
C ARG A 325 -30.41 -13.49 0.49
N ALA A 326 -29.82 -14.06 1.54
CA ALA A 326 -28.59 -13.54 2.16
C ALA A 326 -27.44 -13.49 1.15
N LEU A 327 -27.20 -14.58 0.42
CA LEU A 327 -26.15 -14.64 -0.61
C LEU A 327 -26.38 -13.62 -1.74
N THR A 328 -27.64 -13.41 -2.17
CA THR A 328 -27.93 -12.43 -3.21
C THR A 328 -27.78 -10.99 -2.69
N ILE A 329 -28.19 -10.71 -1.45
CA ILE A 329 -28.02 -9.38 -0.84
C ILE A 329 -26.53 -9.06 -0.73
N SER A 330 -25.70 -10.02 -0.32
CA SER A 330 -24.24 -9.85 -0.28
C SER A 330 -23.66 -9.43 -1.63
N LEU A 331 -24.05 -10.08 -2.74
CA LEU A 331 -23.60 -9.67 -4.09
C LEU A 331 -24.11 -8.28 -4.52
N ILE A 332 -25.33 -7.90 -4.13
CA ILE A 332 -25.88 -6.57 -4.44
C ILE A 332 -25.09 -5.50 -3.69
N LEU A 333 -24.80 -5.72 -2.41
CA LEU A 333 -24.03 -4.78 -1.59
C LEU A 333 -22.60 -4.64 -2.12
N GLU A 334 -21.93 -5.75 -2.45
CA GLU A 334 -20.60 -5.70 -3.06
C GLU A 334 -20.59 -4.89 -4.35
N LEU A 335 -21.53 -5.16 -5.28
CA LEU A 335 -21.58 -4.41 -6.54
C LEU A 335 -21.82 -2.92 -6.29
N PHE A 336 -22.69 -2.56 -5.35
CA PHE A 336 -23.00 -1.18 -5.01
C PHE A 336 -21.79 -0.45 -4.40
N PHE A 337 -21.16 -1.01 -3.37
CA PHE A 337 -20.03 -0.37 -2.71
C PHE A 337 -18.77 -0.35 -3.58
N SER A 338 -18.51 -1.40 -4.36
CA SER A 338 -17.36 -1.43 -5.27
C SER A 338 -17.51 -0.44 -6.42
N THR A 339 -18.71 -0.33 -7.01
CA THR A 339 -18.95 0.72 -8.02
C THR A 339 -18.82 2.12 -7.43
N LEU A 340 -19.35 2.37 -6.23
CA LEU A 340 -19.19 3.66 -5.55
C LEU A 340 -17.72 3.99 -5.29
N LEU A 341 -16.93 3.02 -4.82
CA LEU A 341 -15.51 3.21 -4.54
C LEU A 341 -14.72 3.49 -5.83
N TYR A 342 -14.95 2.73 -6.90
CA TYR A 342 -14.23 2.93 -8.17
C TYR A 342 -14.60 4.25 -8.85
N VAL A 343 -15.88 4.63 -8.80
CA VAL A 343 -16.33 5.96 -9.24
C VAL A 343 -15.66 7.05 -8.41
N GLY A 344 -15.64 6.92 -7.08
CA GLY A 344 -14.96 7.88 -6.21
C GLY A 344 -13.47 7.98 -6.49
N ARG A 345 -12.79 6.85 -6.72
CA ARG A 345 -11.36 6.79 -7.00
C ARG A 345 -11.00 7.57 -8.27
N HIS A 346 -11.72 7.31 -9.37
CA HIS A 346 -11.39 7.88 -10.68
C HIS A 346 -12.02 9.25 -10.96
N ILE A 347 -13.26 9.48 -10.51
CA ILE A 347 -13.99 10.73 -10.81
C ILE A 347 -13.69 11.81 -9.76
N LEU A 348 -13.66 11.44 -8.48
CA LEU A 348 -13.49 12.40 -7.39
C LEU A 348 -12.02 12.58 -6.97
N SER A 349 -11.09 11.91 -7.67
CA SER A 349 -9.66 11.91 -7.35
C SER A 349 -9.43 11.66 -5.86
N LEU A 350 -10.10 10.66 -5.26
CA LEU A 350 -9.93 10.33 -3.84
C LEU A 350 -8.46 10.10 -3.45
N GLU A 351 -7.60 9.75 -4.40
CA GLU A 351 -6.14 9.63 -4.23
C GLU A 351 -5.44 10.97 -3.90
N THR A 352 -6.08 12.13 -4.14
CA THR A 352 -5.59 13.45 -3.72
C THR A 352 -6.09 13.87 -2.33
N GLN A 353 -6.95 13.07 -1.69
CA GLN A 353 -7.38 13.32 -0.32
C GLN A 353 -6.42 12.71 0.69
N HIS A 354 -6.53 13.14 1.95
CA HIS A 354 -5.70 12.64 3.05
C HIS A 354 -5.74 11.10 3.12
N PRO A 355 -4.58 10.42 3.26
CA PRO A 355 -4.48 8.95 3.17
C PRO A 355 -5.35 8.23 4.21
N ASP A 356 -5.61 8.86 5.37
CA ASP A 356 -6.46 8.28 6.41
C ASP A 356 -7.93 8.19 5.98
N HIS A 357 -8.42 9.14 5.17
CA HIS A 357 -9.79 9.05 4.64
C HIS A 357 -9.89 7.94 3.60
N VAL A 358 -8.89 7.81 2.73
CA VAL A 358 -8.81 6.71 1.76
C VAL A 358 -8.84 5.38 2.51
N PHE A 359 -7.99 5.22 3.54
CA PHE A 359 -7.98 4.02 4.38
C PHE A 359 -9.35 3.70 4.99
N LEU A 360 -10.06 4.69 5.53
CA LEU A 360 -11.40 4.50 6.08
C LEU A 360 -12.44 4.08 5.03
N VAL A 361 -12.35 4.58 3.79
CA VAL A 361 -13.23 4.15 2.70
C VAL A 361 -13.00 2.67 2.36
N TYR A 362 -11.74 2.23 2.29
CA TYR A 362 -11.43 0.82 2.05
C TYR A 362 -11.85 -0.07 3.22
N PHE A 363 -11.64 0.38 4.46
CA PHE A 363 -12.13 -0.29 5.67
C PHE A 363 -13.66 -0.45 5.64
N ALA A 364 -14.38 0.62 5.28
CA ALA A 364 -15.84 0.60 5.17
C ALA A 364 -16.35 -0.30 4.03
N ARG A 365 -15.58 -0.49 2.95
CA ARG A 365 -15.94 -1.44 1.88
C ARG A 365 -15.85 -2.90 2.37
N THR A 366 -14.84 -3.22 3.19
CA THR A 366 -14.60 -4.59 3.67
C THR A 366 -15.58 -5.08 4.75
N HIS A 367 -16.27 -4.17 5.43
CA HIS A 367 -17.22 -4.46 6.51
C HIS A 367 -18.67 -4.33 6.03
#